data_AF-A0A2V9UG40-F1
#
_entry.id   AF-A0A2V9UG40-F1
#
_cell.length_a   1.000
_cell.length_b   1.000
_cell.length_c   1.000
_cell.angle_alpha   90.00
_cell.angle_beta   90.00
_cell.angle_gamma   90.00
#
_symmetry.space_group_name_H-M   'P 1'
#
loop_
_entity.id
_entity.type
_entity.pdbx_description
1 polymer ?
#
loop_
_entity_poly.entity_id
_entity_poly.type
_entity_poly.pdbx_seq_one_letter_code
_entity_poly.pdbx_strand_id
1 'polypeptide(L)'
;MFLIVIGAVAVAVPMSAQSFTAADTKTGTILGTVVDTTDDPIPGANVILQGPAGDRLTAITKDDGGFAFDQAPAGAAYQITVTAEGFAESNSSITVGPGENKTLPEIKLRILAVQRAVTVSYSSKEVAAQQLKAEEQQRVLSFIPNMYVVYEPHPEPLTTRMKFHLAYKSLTNPFFFARTAAWAGVQQARDDPSEWHQGAKGYSKRLGAGFADGVTGSLISNAILPSFLHQDPRYFYQGSGTKKSRALHAMLAPFVCKGDNGAWQPNYSQLGGSLIGYSISSAYYPSSDRTAGHLFQTFGIDLGLHVVGSLAQEFILGKFTSRSKH
;
A
#
# COMPACT_ATOMS: atom_id res chain seq x y z
N MET A 1 -49.42 70.74 -34.28
CA MET A 1 -49.94 69.94 -33.15
C MET A 1 -48.81 69.76 -32.14
N PHE A 2 -48.75 70.65 -31.15
CA PHE A 2 -47.87 70.57 -29.98
C PHE A 2 -48.55 71.36 -28.88
N LEU A 3 -48.82 70.73 -27.75
CA LEU A 3 -49.13 71.43 -26.51
C LEU A 3 -48.76 70.50 -25.35
N ILE A 4 -47.63 70.83 -24.73
CA ILE A 4 -47.25 70.38 -23.40
C ILE A 4 -47.75 71.46 -22.45
N VAL A 5 -48.49 71.06 -21.42
CA VAL A 5 -48.74 71.88 -20.23
C VAL A 5 -48.44 71.04 -19.00
N ILE A 6 -47.64 71.63 -18.13
CA ILE A 6 -47.14 71.12 -16.85
C ILE A 6 -48.24 71.30 -15.79
N GLY A 7 -48.44 70.30 -14.93
CA GLY A 7 -49.27 70.40 -13.73
C GLY A 7 -48.61 69.68 -12.56
N ALA A 8 -48.11 70.44 -11.58
CA ALA A 8 -47.58 69.93 -10.33
C ALA A 8 -48.73 69.66 -9.34
N VAL A 9 -48.77 68.46 -8.77
CA VAL A 9 -49.66 68.11 -7.66
C VAL A 9 -48.80 67.59 -6.51
N ALA A 10 -48.81 68.33 -5.40
CA ALA A 10 -48.22 67.92 -4.14
C ALA A 10 -49.19 66.98 -3.42
N VAL A 11 -48.78 65.72 -3.21
CA VAL A 11 -49.51 64.75 -2.39
C VAL A 11 -48.77 64.60 -1.07
N ALA A 12 -49.36 65.13 0.00
CA ALA A 12 -48.93 64.86 1.37
C ALA A 12 -49.44 63.47 1.78
N VAL A 13 -48.52 62.55 2.04
CA VAL A 13 -48.83 61.23 2.59
C VAL A 13 -48.79 61.33 4.11
N PRO A 14 -49.88 61.01 4.84
CA PRO A 14 -49.84 60.97 6.29
C PRO A 14 -48.97 59.79 6.75
N MET A 15 -47.91 60.12 7.48
CA MET A 15 -47.03 59.18 8.14
C MET A 15 -47.84 58.45 9.22
N SER A 16 -48.29 57.24 8.92
CA SER A 16 -48.93 56.36 9.91
C SER A 16 -47.84 55.88 10.86
N ALA A 17 -47.88 56.34 12.11
CA ALA A 17 -47.01 55.85 13.17
C ALA A 17 -47.31 54.37 13.40
N GLN A 18 -46.44 53.48 12.93
CA GLN A 18 -46.44 52.10 13.39
C GLN A 18 -46.06 52.12 14.87
N SER A 19 -47.04 51.82 15.73
CA SER A 19 -46.80 51.56 17.13
C SER A 19 -45.92 50.32 17.23
N PHE A 20 -44.63 50.49 17.54
CA PHE A 20 -43.85 49.41 18.09
C PHE A 20 -44.48 49.07 19.44
N THR A 21 -45.15 47.92 19.52
CA THR A 21 -45.44 47.31 20.82
C THR A 21 -44.09 47.11 21.51
N ALA A 22 -43.83 47.88 22.57
CA ALA A 22 -42.71 47.60 23.45
C ALA A 22 -42.81 46.12 23.86
N ALA A 23 -41.80 45.33 23.51
CA ALA A 23 -41.70 43.96 23.99
C ALA A 23 -41.75 44.02 25.52
N ASP A 24 -42.66 43.26 26.12
CA ASP A 24 -42.79 43.13 27.57
C ASP A 24 -41.41 42.72 28.11
N THR A 25 -40.75 43.62 28.85
CA THR A 25 -39.36 43.49 29.33
C THR A 25 -39.22 42.48 30.47
N LYS A 26 -40.17 41.55 30.60
CA LYS A 26 -40.13 40.49 31.59
C LYS A 26 -39.22 39.39 31.10
N THR A 27 -38.03 39.31 31.69
CA THR A 27 -37.16 38.15 31.54
C THR A 27 -37.81 36.93 32.21
N GLY A 28 -37.65 35.77 31.58
CA GLY A 28 -38.04 34.46 32.11
C GLY A 28 -36.84 33.70 32.68
N THR A 29 -37.13 32.61 33.37
CA THR A 29 -36.13 31.68 33.91
C THR A 29 -36.19 30.36 33.17
N ILE A 30 -35.04 29.83 32.77
CA ILE A 30 -34.92 28.52 32.13
C ILE A 30 -34.14 27.58 33.05
N LEU A 31 -34.71 26.43 33.35
CA LEU A 31 -34.10 25.37 34.16
C LEU A 31 -33.99 24.10 33.34
N GLY A 32 -32.90 23.35 33.48
CA GLY A 32 -32.76 22.06 32.82
C GLY A 32 -31.70 21.19 33.48
N THR A 33 -31.67 19.93 33.06
CA THR A 33 -30.69 18.93 33.51
C THR A 33 -30.07 18.26 32.29
N VAL A 34 -28.75 18.09 32.33
CA VAL A 34 -27.99 17.36 31.31
C VAL A 34 -27.60 16.00 31.87
N VAL A 35 -27.98 14.94 31.16
CA VAL A 35 -27.71 13.54 31.53
C VAL A 35 -27.10 12.80 30.35
N ASP A 36 -26.52 11.63 30.58
CA ASP A 36 -26.08 10.73 29.51
C ASP A 36 -27.21 9.77 29.05
N THR A 37 -26.89 8.82 28.18
CA THR A 37 -27.86 7.82 27.70
C THR A 37 -28.30 6.80 28.75
N THR A 38 -27.62 6.75 29.89
CA THR A 38 -27.90 5.89 31.05
C THR A 38 -28.60 6.64 32.20
N ASP A 39 -29.00 7.89 31.96
CA ASP A 39 -29.66 8.79 32.93
C ASP A 39 -28.75 9.27 34.07
N ASP A 40 -27.42 9.17 33.91
CA ASP A 40 -26.45 9.71 34.86
C ASP A 40 -26.21 11.22 34.59
N PRO A 41 -26.20 12.07 35.64
CA PRO A 41 -25.99 13.51 35.47
C PRO A 41 -24.58 13.83 34.98
N ILE A 42 -24.47 14.80 34.07
CA ILE A 42 -23.19 15.25 33.51
C ILE A 42 -22.80 16.60 34.13
N PRO A 43 -21.91 16.62 35.15
CA PRO A 43 -21.38 17.86 35.71
C PRO A 43 -20.36 18.51 34.76
N GLY A 44 -20.23 19.83 34.84
CA GLY A 44 -19.24 20.58 34.05
C GLY A 44 -19.55 20.73 32.56
N ALA A 45 -20.74 20.33 32.10
CA ALA A 45 -21.20 20.55 30.74
C ALA A 45 -21.45 22.04 30.49
N ASN A 46 -20.94 22.54 29.36
CA ASN A 46 -21.11 23.92 28.93
C ASN A 46 -22.41 24.06 28.12
N VAL A 47 -23.35 24.82 28.69
CA VAL A 47 -24.68 25.08 28.12
C VAL A 47 -24.71 26.51 27.61
N ILE A 48 -24.96 26.67 26.32
CA ILE A 48 -25.02 27.96 25.66
C ILE A 48 -26.45 28.17 25.17
N LEU A 49 -27.04 29.30 25.55
CA LEU A 49 -28.33 29.75 25.04
C LEU A 49 -28.10 30.94 24.11
N GLN A 50 -28.43 30.78 22.82
CA GLN A 50 -28.27 31.81 21.80
C GLN A 50 -29.62 32.35 21.35
N GLY A 51 -29.81 33.65 21.53
CA GLY A 51 -31.01 34.39 21.10
C GLY A 51 -30.91 34.88 19.66
N PRO A 52 -32.05 35.22 19.03
CA PRO A 52 -32.11 35.66 17.63
C PRO A 52 -31.48 37.04 17.38
N ALA A 53 -31.36 37.88 18.42
CA ALA A 53 -30.68 39.18 18.35
C ALA A 53 -29.15 39.07 18.48
N GLY A 54 -28.60 37.86 18.62
CA GLY A 54 -27.17 37.61 18.82
C GLY A 54 -26.75 37.53 20.29
N ASP A 55 -27.69 37.73 21.23
CA ASP A 55 -27.43 37.57 22.67
C ASP A 55 -27.04 36.13 23.00
N ARG A 56 -26.03 35.97 23.85
CA ARG A 56 -25.51 34.66 24.26
C ARG A 56 -25.41 34.60 25.78
N LEU A 57 -26.15 33.67 26.38
CA LEU A 57 -26.01 33.30 27.78
C LEU A 57 -25.25 31.98 27.86
N THR A 58 -24.39 31.83 28.87
CA THR A 58 -23.62 30.61 29.09
C THR A 58 -23.78 30.17 30.55
N ALA A 59 -23.97 28.88 30.77
CA ALA A 59 -24.05 28.26 32.07
C ALA A 59 -23.22 26.97 32.08
N ILE A 60 -22.77 26.56 33.25
CA ILE A 60 -22.07 25.28 33.45
C ILE A 60 -22.95 24.43 34.38
N THR A 61 -23.13 23.16 34.04
CA THR A 61 -23.92 22.25 34.87
C THR A 61 -23.23 21.96 36.20
N LYS A 62 -24.02 21.86 37.27
CA LYS A 62 -23.57 21.52 38.63
C LYS A 62 -23.37 20.00 38.78
N ASP A 63 -23.00 19.56 39.98
CA ASP A 63 -22.80 18.14 40.33
C ASP A 63 -24.03 17.26 40.07
N ASP A 64 -25.23 17.82 40.11
CA ASP A 64 -26.50 17.17 39.80
C ASP A 64 -26.89 17.22 38.31
N GLY A 65 -26.00 17.75 37.44
CA GLY A 65 -26.27 17.96 36.02
C GLY A 65 -27.19 19.15 35.73
N GLY A 66 -27.65 19.87 36.75
CA GLY A 66 -28.58 20.99 36.62
C GLY A 66 -27.93 22.28 36.15
N PHE A 67 -28.65 23.07 35.35
CA PHE A 67 -28.29 24.43 34.94
C PHE A 67 -29.49 25.38 35.01
N ALA A 68 -29.21 26.69 35.10
CA ALA A 68 -30.22 27.73 35.16
C ALA A 68 -29.81 28.99 34.38
N PHE A 69 -30.78 29.65 33.73
CA PHE A 69 -30.66 30.98 33.15
C PHE A 69 -31.75 31.89 33.72
N ASP A 70 -31.38 32.88 34.53
CA ASP A 70 -32.33 33.69 35.30
C ASP A 70 -32.81 34.96 34.56
N GLN A 71 -32.26 35.26 33.39
CA GLN A 71 -32.51 36.50 32.64
C GLN A 71 -32.69 36.21 31.14
N ALA A 72 -33.49 35.21 30.78
CA ALA A 72 -33.78 34.92 29.37
C ALA A 72 -34.83 35.93 28.85
N PRO A 73 -34.52 36.76 27.84
CA PRO A 73 -35.52 37.66 27.27
C PRO A 73 -36.75 36.91 26.75
N ALA A 74 -37.93 37.50 26.89
CA ALA A 74 -39.16 36.86 26.45
C ALA A 74 -39.46 37.09 24.97
N GLY A 75 -40.17 36.15 24.35
CA GLY A 75 -40.75 36.30 23.01
C GLY A 75 -39.87 35.83 21.85
N ALA A 76 -38.76 35.15 22.12
CA ALA A 76 -37.83 34.66 21.11
C ALA A 76 -37.66 33.13 21.13
N ALA A 77 -37.41 32.55 19.95
CA ALA A 77 -36.92 31.18 19.81
C ALA A 77 -35.40 31.17 20.04
N TYR A 78 -34.94 30.46 21.06
CA TYR A 78 -33.55 30.28 21.42
C TYR A 78 -33.01 28.97 20.87
N GLN A 79 -31.75 28.96 20.48
CA GLN A 79 -30.98 27.73 20.28
C GLN A 79 -30.20 27.43 21.57
N ILE A 80 -30.41 26.24 22.13
CA ILE A 80 -29.60 25.70 23.22
C ILE A 80 -28.60 24.71 22.66
N THR A 81 -27.32 24.96 22.92
CA THR A 81 -26.20 24.10 22.55
C THR A 81 -25.54 23.59 23.82
N VAL A 82 -25.42 22.28 23.96
CA VAL A 82 -24.79 21.63 25.12
C VAL A 82 -23.55 20.86 24.65
N THR A 83 -22.42 21.16 25.28
CA THR A 83 -21.13 20.53 25.00
C THR A 83 -20.51 20.00 26.29
N ALA A 84 -19.96 18.80 26.26
CA ALA A 84 -19.25 18.20 27.38
C ALA A 84 -18.08 17.35 26.85
N GLU A 85 -17.00 17.24 27.64
CA GLU A 85 -15.83 16.45 27.25
C GLU A 85 -16.20 14.97 27.06
N GLY A 86 -15.83 14.38 25.92
CA GLY A 86 -16.15 12.99 25.61
C GLY A 86 -17.56 12.74 25.06
N PHE A 87 -18.40 13.77 24.94
CA PHE A 87 -19.77 13.66 24.41
C PHE A 87 -19.94 14.40 23.08
N ALA A 88 -20.88 13.92 22.26
CA ALA A 88 -21.33 14.62 21.07
C ALA A 88 -22.17 15.84 21.45
N GLU A 89 -21.96 16.95 20.74
CA GLU A 89 -22.73 18.18 20.91
C GLU A 89 -24.23 17.94 20.67
N SER A 90 -25.06 18.50 21.54
CA SER A 90 -26.52 18.47 21.40
C SER A 90 -27.05 19.88 21.15
N ASN A 91 -27.96 20.00 20.20
CA ASN A 91 -28.61 21.25 19.81
C ASN A 91 -30.12 21.09 19.86
N SER A 92 -30.82 22.06 20.44
CA SER A 92 -32.29 22.09 20.52
C SER A 92 -32.81 23.51 20.45
N SER A 93 -34.07 23.69 20.03
CA SER A 93 -34.71 25.00 19.97
C SER A 93 -35.84 25.11 21.00
N ILE A 94 -35.90 26.23 21.72
CA ILE A 94 -36.88 26.47 22.78
C ILE A 94 -37.47 27.89 22.68
N THR A 95 -38.70 28.10 23.14
CA THR A 95 -39.33 29.43 23.20
C THR A 95 -39.70 29.75 24.65
N VAL A 96 -39.44 30.98 25.09
CA VAL A 96 -39.73 31.46 26.45
C VAL A 96 -40.76 32.60 26.40
N GLY A 97 -41.86 32.45 27.14
CA GLY A 97 -42.89 33.46 27.31
C GLY A 97 -42.52 34.56 28.34
N PRO A 98 -43.23 35.71 28.35
CA PRO A 98 -42.99 36.80 29.29
C PRO A 98 -43.11 36.37 30.76
N GLY A 99 -42.00 36.45 31.50
CA GLY A 99 -41.93 36.04 32.91
C GLY A 99 -42.18 34.55 33.16
N GLU A 100 -42.03 33.69 32.14
CA GLU A 100 -42.21 32.24 32.26
C GLU A 100 -41.04 31.59 33.02
N ASN A 101 -41.35 30.71 33.96
CA ASN A 101 -40.39 29.77 34.53
C ASN A 101 -40.49 28.45 33.76
N LYS A 102 -39.57 28.24 32.81
CA LYS A 102 -39.58 27.11 31.90
C LYS A 102 -38.61 26.03 32.34
N THR A 103 -39.13 24.85 32.67
CA THR A 103 -38.31 23.65 32.90
C THR A 103 -38.22 22.84 31.61
N LEU A 104 -37.00 22.59 31.15
CA LEU A 104 -36.72 21.79 29.97
C LEU A 104 -36.78 20.29 30.30
N PRO A 105 -37.16 19.44 29.34
CA PRO A 105 -36.92 18.01 29.45
C PRO A 105 -35.41 17.73 29.53
N GLU A 106 -35.05 16.56 30.06
CA GLU A 106 -33.66 16.13 30.18
C GLU A 106 -32.95 16.14 28.82
N ILE A 107 -31.79 16.79 28.78
CA ILE A 107 -30.96 16.86 27.58
C ILE A 107 -29.97 15.70 27.65
N LYS A 108 -30.23 14.65 26.85
CA LYS A 108 -29.39 13.46 26.81
C LYS A 108 -28.22 13.62 25.85
N LEU A 109 -26.98 13.61 26.36
CA LEU A 109 -25.79 13.58 25.54
C LEU A 109 -25.37 12.14 25.22
N ARG A 110 -24.90 11.92 24.00
CA ARG A 110 -24.35 10.63 23.56
C ARG A 110 -22.84 10.68 23.57
N ILE A 111 -22.19 9.58 23.97
CA ILE A 111 -20.73 9.48 23.93
C ILE A 111 -20.25 9.68 22.49
N LEU A 112 -19.21 10.49 22.31
CA LEU A 112 -18.58 10.70 21.01
C LEU A 112 -17.80 9.42 20.62
N ALA A 113 -18.37 8.60 19.75
CA ALA A 113 -17.70 7.39 19.27
C ALA A 113 -16.45 7.76 18.46
N VAL A 114 -15.26 7.62 19.05
CA VAL A 114 -13.99 7.73 18.33
C VAL A 114 -13.86 6.50 17.42
N GLN A 115 -14.04 6.68 16.11
CA GLN A 115 -13.71 5.64 15.14
C GLN A 115 -12.18 5.47 15.09
N ARG A 116 -11.63 4.49 15.82
CA ARG A 116 -10.25 4.06 15.65
C ARG A 116 -10.17 3.02 14.52
N ALA A 117 -9.72 3.46 13.34
CA ALA A 117 -9.20 2.53 12.34
C ALA A 117 -7.85 1.99 12.87
N VAL A 118 -7.81 0.73 13.28
CA VAL A 118 -6.54 0.04 13.56
C VAL A 118 -5.94 -0.37 12.22
N THR A 119 -5.17 0.53 11.61
CA THR A 119 -4.35 0.19 10.44
C THR A 119 -3.21 -0.69 10.91
N VAL A 120 -3.28 -2.00 10.65
CA VAL A 120 -2.16 -2.93 10.85
C VAL A 120 -1.09 -2.56 9.82
N SER A 121 -0.14 -1.70 10.20
CA SER A 121 1.03 -1.40 9.37
C SER A 121 2.02 -2.55 9.52
N TYR A 122 2.10 -3.42 8.52
CA TYR A 122 3.18 -4.41 8.43
C TYR A 122 4.51 -3.70 8.23
N SER A 123 5.58 -4.23 8.83
CA SER A 123 6.93 -3.78 8.52
C SER A 123 7.33 -4.22 7.10
N SER A 124 8.19 -3.47 6.41
CA SER A 124 8.72 -3.82 5.07
C SER A 124 9.25 -5.26 5.02
N LYS A 125 9.92 -5.72 6.09
CA LYS A 125 10.43 -7.09 6.20
C LYS A 125 9.33 -8.15 6.25
N GLU A 126 8.20 -7.87 6.91
CA GLU A 126 7.06 -8.80 6.98
C GLU A 126 6.34 -8.87 5.64
N VAL A 127 6.17 -7.72 4.98
CA VAL A 127 5.60 -7.66 3.62
C VAL A 127 6.49 -8.43 2.64
N ALA A 128 7.82 -8.20 2.67
CA ALA A 128 8.78 -8.95 1.85
C ALA A 128 8.70 -10.46 2.11
N ALA A 129 8.50 -10.88 3.37
CA ALA A 129 8.35 -12.30 3.72
C ALA A 129 7.07 -12.91 3.14
N GLN A 130 5.96 -12.17 3.17
CA GLN A 130 4.70 -12.61 2.57
C GLN A 130 4.80 -12.70 1.05
N GLN A 131 5.40 -11.68 0.41
CA GLN A 131 5.66 -11.67 -1.03
C GLN A 131 6.57 -12.83 -1.45
N LEU A 132 7.65 -13.09 -0.72
CA LEU A 132 8.52 -14.23 -0.99
C LEU A 132 7.77 -15.56 -0.90
N LYS A 133 6.91 -15.72 0.12
CA LYS A 133 6.07 -16.93 0.26
C LYS A 133 5.10 -17.09 -0.91
N ALA A 134 4.59 -16.00 -1.47
CA ALA A 134 3.80 -15.99 -2.69
C ALA A 134 4.62 -16.49 -3.89
N GLU A 135 5.81 -15.90 -4.07
CA GLU A 135 6.74 -16.19 -5.16
C GLU A 135 7.19 -17.65 -5.15
N GLU A 136 7.42 -18.22 -3.96
CA GLU A 136 7.76 -19.63 -3.79
C GLU A 136 6.69 -20.60 -4.31
N GLN A 137 5.42 -20.20 -4.31
CA GLN A 137 4.30 -21.00 -4.83
C GLN A 137 4.07 -20.81 -6.33
N GLN A 138 4.75 -19.87 -6.98
CA GLN A 138 4.56 -19.59 -8.40
C GLN A 138 5.04 -20.74 -9.27
N ARG A 139 4.18 -21.19 -10.20
CA ARG A 139 4.52 -22.25 -11.15
C ARG A 139 4.09 -21.87 -12.55
N VAL A 140 4.98 -22.02 -13.52
CA VAL A 140 4.66 -22.00 -14.95
C VAL A 140 4.16 -23.39 -15.34
N LEU A 141 3.00 -23.46 -16.01
CA LEU A 141 2.36 -24.72 -16.39
C LEU A 141 2.17 -25.69 -15.20
N SER A 142 1.96 -25.15 -14.00
CA SER A 142 1.72 -25.88 -12.74
C SER A 142 2.90 -26.66 -12.14
N PHE A 143 3.97 -26.97 -12.90
CA PHE A 143 5.10 -27.78 -12.39
C PHE A 143 6.47 -27.10 -12.50
N ILE A 144 6.64 -26.08 -13.34
CA ILE A 144 7.93 -25.38 -13.50
C ILE A 144 8.02 -24.27 -12.46
N PRO A 145 8.99 -24.28 -11.53
CA PRO A 145 9.13 -23.22 -10.53
C PRO A 145 9.41 -21.87 -11.18
N ASN A 146 8.71 -20.83 -10.73
CA ASN A 146 8.88 -19.46 -11.21
C ASN A 146 9.15 -18.48 -10.06
N MET A 147 10.15 -18.81 -9.25
CA MET A 147 10.39 -18.21 -7.93
C MET A 147 11.20 -16.90 -8.01
N TYR A 148 11.87 -16.66 -9.13
CA TYR A 148 12.72 -15.49 -9.38
C TYR A 148 12.01 -14.41 -10.19
N VAL A 149 10.68 -14.41 -10.23
CA VAL A 149 9.90 -13.42 -10.99
C VAL A 149 8.91 -12.73 -10.07
N VAL A 150 8.98 -11.40 -10.06
CA VAL A 150 8.10 -10.55 -9.27
C VAL A 150 7.00 -9.98 -10.16
N TYR A 151 5.75 -10.22 -9.78
CA TYR A 151 4.58 -9.65 -10.47
C TYR A 151 3.94 -8.49 -9.72
N GLU A 152 4.30 -8.30 -8.45
CA GLU A 152 3.85 -7.18 -7.63
C GLU A 152 4.44 -5.87 -8.18
N PRO A 153 3.64 -4.81 -8.43
CA PRO A 153 4.17 -3.53 -8.93
C PRO A 153 5.15 -2.84 -7.98
N HIS A 154 4.93 -2.97 -6.67
CA HIS A 154 5.73 -2.35 -5.61
C HIS A 154 6.21 -3.39 -4.60
N PRO A 155 7.14 -4.27 -5.02
CA PRO A 155 7.67 -5.29 -4.15
C PRO A 155 8.68 -4.71 -3.17
N GLU A 156 8.70 -5.27 -1.97
CA GLU A 156 9.72 -4.97 -0.98
C GLU A 156 11.02 -5.72 -1.33
N PRO A 157 12.18 -5.11 -1.04
CA PRO A 157 13.47 -5.72 -1.29
C PRO A 157 13.68 -6.94 -0.38
N LEU A 158 14.33 -7.96 -0.91
CA LEU A 158 14.65 -9.15 -0.13
C LEU A 158 15.80 -8.89 0.86
N THR A 159 15.65 -9.37 2.08
CA THR A 159 16.80 -9.44 3.00
C THR A 159 17.83 -10.49 2.54
N THR A 160 19.08 -10.39 2.98
CA THR A 160 20.13 -11.41 2.73
C THR A 160 19.63 -12.83 3.02
N ARG A 161 18.99 -13.06 4.17
CA ARG A 161 18.46 -14.38 4.53
C ARG A 161 17.42 -14.89 3.52
N MET A 162 16.58 -14.01 2.99
CA MET A 162 15.56 -14.33 2.00
C MET A 162 16.17 -14.70 0.65
N LYS A 163 17.25 -14.01 0.23
CA LYS A 163 17.98 -14.33 -1.01
C LYS A 163 18.59 -15.74 -0.94
N PHE A 164 19.24 -16.07 0.17
CA PHE A 164 19.75 -17.43 0.43
C PHE A 164 18.62 -18.47 0.51
N HIS A 165 17.48 -18.11 1.11
CA HIS A 165 16.31 -18.99 1.16
C HIS A 165 15.80 -19.31 -0.25
N LEU A 166 15.70 -18.30 -1.12
CA LEU A 166 15.25 -18.47 -2.50
C LEU A 166 16.18 -19.39 -3.30
N ALA A 167 17.51 -19.19 -3.16
CA ALA A 167 18.50 -20.09 -3.78
C ALA A 167 18.37 -21.53 -3.26
N TYR A 168 18.25 -21.71 -1.94
CA TYR A 168 18.04 -23.03 -1.35
C TYR A 168 16.76 -23.71 -1.88
N LYS A 169 15.65 -22.98 -1.95
CA LYS A 169 14.38 -23.48 -2.48
C LYS A 169 14.46 -23.86 -3.96
N SER A 170 15.22 -23.09 -4.74
CA SER A 170 15.48 -23.40 -6.15
C SER A 170 16.30 -24.69 -6.31
N LEU A 171 17.39 -24.82 -5.54
CA LEU A 171 18.31 -25.97 -5.61
C LEU A 171 17.73 -27.27 -5.06
N THR A 172 16.77 -27.19 -4.14
CA THR A 172 16.08 -28.35 -3.58
C THR A 172 14.82 -28.74 -4.36
N ASN A 173 14.46 -27.98 -5.39
CA ASN A 173 13.27 -28.27 -6.19
C ASN A 173 13.53 -29.48 -7.13
N PRO A 174 12.60 -30.44 -7.25
CA PRO A 174 12.74 -31.57 -8.18
C PRO A 174 13.02 -31.16 -9.64
N PHE A 175 12.50 -30.01 -10.08
CA PHE A 175 12.74 -29.49 -11.43
C PHE A 175 14.21 -29.13 -11.67
N PHE A 176 14.96 -28.74 -10.64
CA PHE A 176 16.41 -28.52 -10.75
C PHE A 176 17.12 -29.81 -11.18
N PHE A 177 16.88 -30.91 -10.47
CA PHE A 177 17.46 -32.22 -10.80
C PHE A 177 17.05 -32.70 -12.19
N ALA A 178 15.76 -32.58 -12.54
CA ALA A 178 15.25 -32.98 -13.84
C ALA A 178 15.89 -32.17 -14.99
N ARG A 179 16.01 -30.84 -14.82
CA ARG A 179 16.64 -29.96 -15.80
C ARG A 179 18.12 -30.28 -15.98
N THR A 180 18.85 -30.47 -14.87
CA THR A 180 20.27 -30.81 -14.91
C THR A 180 20.51 -32.16 -15.60
N ALA A 181 19.67 -33.15 -15.29
CA ALA A 181 19.75 -34.47 -15.94
C ALA A 181 19.43 -34.42 -17.45
N ALA A 182 18.44 -33.62 -17.84
CA ALA A 182 18.11 -33.39 -19.25
C ALA A 182 19.25 -32.67 -19.98
N TRP A 183 19.86 -31.65 -19.35
CA TRP A 183 21.01 -30.94 -19.92
C TRP A 183 22.23 -31.84 -20.10
N ALA A 184 22.53 -32.69 -19.11
CA ALA A 184 23.56 -33.72 -19.24
C ALA A 184 23.24 -34.70 -20.39
N GLY A 185 21.96 -34.99 -20.64
CA GLY A 185 21.50 -35.81 -21.78
C GLY A 185 21.74 -35.13 -23.13
N VAL A 186 21.52 -33.81 -23.23
CA VAL A 186 21.85 -33.04 -24.44
C VAL A 186 23.36 -33.04 -24.69
N GLN A 187 24.15 -32.79 -23.65
CA GLN A 187 25.62 -32.89 -23.71
C GLN A 187 26.08 -34.29 -24.14
N GLN A 188 25.47 -35.34 -23.59
CA GLN A 188 25.73 -36.73 -23.97
C GLN A 188 25.41 -36.97 -25.46
N ALA A 189 24.25 -36.52 -25.93
CA ALA A 189 23.84 -36.70 -27.33
C ALA A 189 24.77 -35.98 -28.32
N ARG A 190 25.38 -34.86 -27.90
CA ARG A 190 26.35 -34.10 -28.69
C ARG A 190 27.80 -34.56 -28.51
N ASP A 191 28.03 -35.50 -27.59
CA ASP A 191 29.35 -35.89 -27.10
C ASP A 191 30.22 -34.69 -26.68
N ASP A 192 29.64 -33.80 -25.89
CA ASP A 192 30.28 -32.56 -25.47
C ASP A 192 30.40 -32.53 -23.93
N PRO A 193 31.60 -32.36 -23.35
CA PRO A 193 32.90 -32.44 -24.01
C PRO A 193 33.25 -33.89 -24.40
N SER A 194 33.95 -34.06 -25.52
CA SER A 194 34.23 -35.38 -26.12
C SER A 194 35.18 -36.25 -25.28
N GLU A 195 36.02 -35.61 -24.47
CA GLU A 195 37.01 -36.20 -23.56
C GLU A 195 36.36 -37.00 -22.42
N TRP A 196 35.08 -36.73 -22.14
CA TRP A 196 34.34 -37.52 -21.17
C TRP A 196 33.76 -38.80 -21.77
N HIS A 197 33.79 -38.91 -23.10
CA HIS A 197 33.32 -40.02 -23.90
C HIS A 197 31.83 -40.34 -23.70
N GLN A 198 31.33 -41.25 -24.54
CA GLN A 198 29.98 -41.76 -24.43
C GLN A 198 29.83 -42.83 -23.33
N GLY A 199 28.59 -43.17 -22.99
CA GLY A 199 28.25 -44.17 -21.97
C GLY A 199 28.05 -43.62 -20.56
N ALA A 200 27.73 -44.52 -19.63
CA ALA A 200 27.29 -44.17 -18.27
C ALA A 200 28.34 -43.34 -17.49
N LYS A 201 29.64 -43.61 -17.69
CA LYS A 201 30.72 -42.85 -17.05
C LYS A 201 30.76 -41.41 -17.55
N GLY A 202 30.71 -41.19 -18.87
CA GLY A 202 30.66 -39.85 -19.46
C GLY A 202 29.42 -39.09 -19.02
N TYR A 203 28.26 -39.75 -19.02
CA TYR A 203 27.01 -39.15 -18.54
C TYR A 203 27.11 -38.73 -17.08
N SER A 204 27.69 -39.57 -16.21
CA SER A 204 27.86 -39.24 -14.79
C SER A 204 28.76 -38.02 -14.57
N LYS A 205 29.79 -37.82 -15.40
CA LYS A 205 30.64 -36.63 -15.37
C LYS A 205 29.85 -35.38 -15.78
N ARG A 206 29.09 -35.44 -16.88
CA ARG A 206 28.22 -34.36 -17.37
C ARG A 206 27.17 -33.97 -16.33
N LEU A 207 26.56 -34.98 -15.70
CA LEU A 207 25.57 -34.79 -14.66
C LEU A 207 26.19 -34.13 -13.41
N GLY A 208 27.33 -34.63 -12.95
CA GLY A 208 28.05 -34.07 -11.80
C GLY A 208 28.51 -32.64 -12.03
N ALA A 209 29.06 -32.36 -13.21
CA ALA A 209 29.45 -31.02 -13.63
C ALA A 209 28.24 -30.07 -13.68
N GLY A 210 27.14 -30.49 -14.28
CA GLY A 210 25.91 -29.69 -14.31
C GLY A 210 25.32 -29.39 -12.93
N PHE A 211 25.46 -30.31 -11.96
CA PHE A 211 25.10 -30.04 -10.57
C PHE A 211 26.04 -29.02 -9.92
N ALA A 212 27.35 -29.14 -10.13
CA ALA A 212 28.33 -28.20 -9.62
C ALA A 212 28.10 -26.79 -10.21
N ASP A 213 27.87 -26.68 -11.51
CA ASP A 213 27.53 -25.44 -12.20
C ASP A 213 26.23 -24.84 -11.67
N GLY A 214 25.17 -25.65 -11.57
CA GLY A 214 23.87 -25.21 -11.11
C GLY A 214 23.88 -24.70 -9.67
N VAL A 215 24.56 -25.41 -8.76
CA VAL A 215 24.73 -24.99 -7.36
C VAL A 215 25.58 -23.72 -7.28
N THR A 216 26.72 -23.70 -7.94
CA THR A 216 27.66 -22.57 -7.90
C THR A 216 27.03 -21.32 -8.49
N GLY A 217 26.44 -21.41 -9.68
CA GLY A 217 25.75 -20.29 -10.34
C GLY A 217 24.54 -19.80 -9.53
N SER A 218 23.75 -20.71 -8.94
CA SER A 218 22.62 -20.31 -8.10
C SER A 218 23.10 -19.56 -6.85
N LEU A 219 24.09 -20.09 -6.13
CA LEU A 219 24.58 -19.45 -4.91
C LEU A 219 25.30 -18.13 -5.20
N ILE A 220 26.19 -18.09 -6.19
CA ILE A 220 26.99 -16.88 -6.47
C ILE A 220 26.12 -15.79 -7.06
N SER A 221 25.41 -16.07 -8.16
CA SER A 221 24.66 -15.05 -8.90
C SER A 221 23.34 -14.66 -8.22
N ASN A 222 22.73 -15.54 -7.41
CA ASN A 222 21.41 -15.28 -6.82
C ASN A 222 21.38 -15.11 -5.29
N ALA A 223 22.45 -15.46 -4.56
CA ALA A 223 22.48 -15.31 -3.11
C ALA A 223 23.69 -14.49 -2.62
N ILE A 224 24.92 -14.90 -2.93
CA ILE A 224 26.15 -14.31 -2.39
C ILE A 224 26.37 -12.91 -2.94
N LEU A 225 26.52 -12.75 -4.26
CA LEU A 225 26.76 -11.44 -4.86
C LEU A 225 25.58 -10.48 -4.65
N PRO A 226 24.31 -10.89 -4.86
CA PRO A 226 23.18 -10.00 -4.59
C PRO A 226 23.10 -9.55 -3.13
N SER A 227 23.53 -10.37 -2.17
CA SER A 227 23.56 -9.99 -0.75
C SER A 227 24.71 -9.04 -0.44
N PHE A 228 25.88 -9.25 -1.06
CA PHE A 228 27.06 -8.41 -0.84
C PHE A 228 26.96 -7.05 -1.54
N LEU A 229 26.41 -7.04 -2.76
CA LEU A 229 26.27 -5.85 -3.60
C LEU A 229 24.92 -5.15 -3.44
N HIS A 230 24.08 -5.63 -2.51
CA HIS A 230 22.74 -5.08 -2.25
C HIS A 230 21.88 -5.01 -3.52
N GLN A 231 21.83 -6.11 -4.28
CA GLN A 231 21.03 -6.25 -5.49
C GLN A 231 19.91 -7.27 -5.28
N ASP A 232 18.80 -7.08 -5.98
CA ASP A 232 17.70 -8.03 -6.01
C ASP A 232 17.95 -9.05 -7.14
N PRO A 233 17.99 -10.36 -6.83
CA PRO A 233 18.23 -11.41 -7.83
C PRO A 233 17.02 -11.69 -8.72
N ARG A 234 15.86 -11.08 -8.45
CA ARG A 234 14.61 -11.40 -9.16
C ARG A 234 14.45 -10.53 -10.41
N TYR A 235 13.76 -11.10 -11.41
CA TYR A 235 13.26 -10.36 -12.56
C TYR A 235 11.93 -9.68 -12.23
N PHE A 236 11.81 -8.39 -12.51
CA PHE A 236 10.61 -7.60 -12.28
C PHE A 236 9.74 -7.59 -13.53
N TYR A 237 8.60 -8.28 -13.51
CA TYR A 237 7.68 -8.36 -14.64
C TYR A 237 7.06 -6.99 -14.94
N GLN A 238 7.12 -6.52 -16.19
CA GLN A 238 6.58 -5.20 -16.54
C GLN A 238 5.08 -5.26 -16.83
N GLY A 239 4.63 -6.20 -17.66
CA GLY A 239 3.23 -6.54 -17.93
C GLY A 239 2.37 -5.50 -18.64
N SER A 240 2.71 -4.22 -18.53
CA SER A 240 1.95 -3.07 -19.01
C SER A 240 2.79 -2.16 -19.90
N GLY A 241 2.14 -1.26 -20.64
CA GLY A 241 2.78 -0.40 -21.62
C GLY A 241 2.93 -1.02 -23.02
N THR A 242 3.73 -0.39 -23.88
CA THR A 242 3.88 -0.80 -25.28
C THR A 242 4.69 -2.10 -25.41
N LYS A 243 4.44 -2.87 -26.48
CA LYS A 243 5.23 -4.09 -26.79
C LYS A 243 6.73 -3.80 -26.86
N LYS A 244 7.11 -2.64 -27.43
CA LYS A 244 8.52 -2.22 -27.53
C LYS A 244 9.14 -1.95 -26.16
N SER A 245 8.43 -1.23 -25.28
CA SER A 245 8.92 -0.95 -23.93
C SER A 245 9.16 -2.23 -23.13
N ARG A 246 8.18 -3.14 -23.16
CA ARG A 246 8.24 -4.43 -22.46
C ARG A 246 9.35 -5.34 -23.00
N ALA A 247 9.53 -5.37 -24.32
CA ALA A 247 10.62 -6.11 -24.95
C ALA A 247 11.99 -5.54 -24.56
N LEU A 248 12.15 -4.21 -24.58
CA LEU A 248 13.40 -3.56 -24.18
C LEU A 248 13.72 -3.85 -22.71
N HIS A 249 12.73 -3.75 -21.83
CA HIS A 249 12.87 -4.08 -20.41
C HIS A 249 13.32 -5.53 -20.19
N ALA A 250 12.68 -6.50 -20.84
CA ALA A 250 13.06 -7.90 -20.77
C ALA A 250 14.47 -8.16 -21.32
N MET A 251 14.86 -7.49 -22.42
CA MET A 251 16.21 -7.61 -22.98
C MET A 251 17.29 -7.00 -22.09
N LEU A 252 16.96 -6.00 -21.28
CA LEU A 252 17.90 -5.36 -20.36
C LEU A 252 18.04 -6.07 -19.01
N ALA A 253 17.18 -7.04 -18.70
CA ALA A 253 17.17 -7.79 -17.44
C ALA A 253 18.53 -8.38 -17.01
N PRO A 254 19.35 -9.00 -17.88
CA PRO A 254 20.66 -9.51 -17.45
C PRO A 254 21.69 -8.40 -17.17
N PHE A 255 21.44 -7.17 -17.63
CA PHE A 255 22.35 -6.04 -17.49
C PHE A 255 21.93 -5.05 -16.41
N VAL A 256 20.64 -5.01 -16.06
CA VAL A 256 20.08 -4.04 -15.12
C VAL A 256 19.16 -4.76 -14.13
N CYS A 257 19.33 -4.49 -12.85
CA CYS A 257 18.52 -5.03 -11.76
C CYS A 257 18.10 -3.91 -10.80
N LYS A 258 17.16 -4.18 -9.90
CA LYS A 258 16.90 -3.29 -8.77
C LYS A 258 17.89 -3.56 -7.63
N GLY A 259 18.30 -2.51 -6.94
CA GLY A 259 18.98 -2.60 -5.66
C GLY A 259 18.01 -2.84 -4.50
N ASP A 260 18.56 -3.19 -3.34
CA ASP A 260 17.79 -3.29 -2.09
C ASP A 260 17.23 -1.92 -1.64
N ASN A 261 17.72 -0.83 -2.23
CA ASN A 261 17.19 0.53 -2.08
C ASN A 261 16.04 0.85 -3.08
N GLY A 262 15.63 -0.10 -3.92
CA GLY A 262 14.59 0.05 -4.93
C GLY A 262 15.01 0.76 -6.22
N ALA A 263 16.24 1.28 -6.31
CA ALA A 263 16.75 1.97 -7.49
C ALA A 263 17.27 0.98 -8.55
N TRP A 264 17.16 1.35 -9.83
CA TRP A 264 17.73 0.57 -10.94
C TRP A 264 19.25 0.80 -11.03
N GLN A 265 20.01 -0.28 -11.21
CA GLN A 265 21.47 -0.25 -11.27
C GLN A 265 22.02 -1.39 -12.15
N PRO A 266 23.28 -1.30 -12.62
CA PRO A 266 23.91 -2.38 -13.36
C PRO A 266 23.91 -3.70 -12.57
N ASN A 267 23.59 -4.81 -13.24
CA ASN A 267 23.47 -6.13 -12.64
C ASN A 267 24.83 -6.82 -12.50
N TYR A 268 25.66 -6.29 -11.61
CA TYR A 268 26.98 -6.84 -11.32
C TYR A 268 26.92 -8.27 -10.74
N SER A 269 25.85 -8.61 -10.03
CA SER A 269 25.66 -9.94 -9.45
C SER A 269 25.48 -11.00 -10.53
N GLN A 270 24.68 -10.72 -11.56
CA GLN A 270 24.52 -11.63 -12.69
C GLN A 270 25.80 -11.69 -13.53
N LEU A 271 26.32 -10.53 -13.94
CA LEU A 271 27.47 -10.46 -14.84
C LEU A 271 28.73 -11.07 -14.19
N GLY A 272 29.04 -10.66 -12.96
CA GLY A 272 30.18 -11.18 -12.21
C GLY A 272 29.95 -12.63 -11.77
N GLY A 273 28.73 -12.98 -11.39
CA GLY A 273 28.40 -14.32 -10.92
C GLY A 273 28.54 -15.38 -12.00
N SER A 274 28.09 -15.10 -13.23
CA SER A 274 28.31 -16.01 -14.37
C SER A 274 29.80 -16.19 -14.65
N LEU A 275 30.61 -15.12 -14.66
CA LEU A 275 32.05 -15.21 -14.91
C LEU A 275 32.80 -15.99 -13.81
N ILE A 276 32.46 -15.75 -12.53
CA ILE A 276 33.03 -16.51 -11.41
C ILE A 276 32.60 -17.97 -11.48
N GLY A 277 31.33 -18.24 -11.81
CA GLY A 277 30.80 -19.58 -12.04
C GLY A 277 31.64 -20.34 -13.05
N TYR A 278 31.82 -19.80 -14.25
CA TYR A 278 32.64 -20.42 -15.30
C TYR A 278 34.11 -20.59 -14.90
N SER A 279 34.66 -19.63 -14.15
CA SER A 279 36.02 -19.73 -13.62
C SER A 279 36.15 -20.93 -12.67
N ILE A 280 35.14 -21.20 -11.85
CA ILE A 280 35.09 -22.39 -10.99
C ILE A 280 34.87 -23.65 -11.83
N SER A 281 34.01 -23.61 -12.85
CA SER A 281 33.76 -24.73 -13.76
C SER A 281 35.04 -25.20 -14.46
N SER A 282 35.96 -24.27 -14.77
CA SER A 282 37.25 -24.58 -15.37
C SER A 282 38.10 -25.58 -14.53
N ALA A 283 37.87 -25.71 -13.22
CA ALA A 283 38.61 -26.64 -12.38
C ALA A 283 38.27 -28.12 -12.68
N TYR A 284 37.05 -28.41 -13.12
CA TYR A 284 36.55 -29.78 -13.33
C TYR A 284 36.16 -30.11 -14.77
N TYR A 285 36.03 -29.12 -15.66
CA TYR A 285 35.88 -29.34 -17.10
C TYR A 285 37.22 -29.67 -17.79
N PRO A 286 37.24 -30.36 -18.96
CA PRO A 286 38.46 -30.66 -19.71
C PRO A 286 39.22 -29.41 -20.16
N SER A 287 40.51 -29.55 -20.47
CA SER A 287 41.40 -28.42 -20.83
C SER A 287 40.97 -27.67 -22.09
N SER A 288 40.27 -28.32 -23.03
CA SER A 288 39.64 -27.70 -24.20
C SER A 288 38.72 -26.53 -23.83
N ASP A 289 38.03 -26.66 -22.70
CA ASP A 289 36.95 -25.77 -22.28
C ASP A 289 37.45 -24.66 -21.33
N ARG A 290 38.73 -24.73 -20.93
CA ARG A 290 39.37 -23.79 -19.97
C ARG A 290 39.98 -22.56 -20.64
N THR A 291 39.71 -22.33 -21.93
CA THR A 291 40.26 -21.20 -22.67
C THR A 291 39.46 -19.92 -22.41
N ALA A 292 40.13 -18.76 -22.44
CA ALA A 292 39.45 -17.47 -22.31
C ALA A 292 38.38 -17.27 -23.40
N GLY A 293 38.65 -17.74 -24.63
CA GLY A 293 37.68 -17.70 -25.73
C GLY A 293 36.42 -18.49 -25.43
N HIS A 294 36.56 -19.73 -24.94
CA HIS A 294 35.42 -20.56 -24.56
C HIS A 294 34.63 -19.96 -23.38
N LEU A 295 35.33 -19.37 -22.40
CA LEU A 295 34.69 -18.67 -21.28
C LEU A 295 33.81 -17.51 -21.76
N PHE A 296 34.33 -16.62 -22.61
CA PHE A 296 33.54 -15.49 -23.13
C PHE A 296 32.42 -15.92 -24.08
N GLN A 297 32.63 -16.98 -24.85
CA GLN A 297 31.57 -17.57 -25.67
C GLN A 297 30.42 -18.10 -24.80
N THR A 298 30.74 -18.87 -23.76
CA THR A 298 29.75 -19.44 -22.85
C THR A 298 29.03 -18.35 -22.05
N PHE A 299 29.77 -17.32 -21.62
CA PHE A 299 29.20 -16.12 -21.01
C PHE A 299 28.22 -15.40 -21.96
N GLY A 300 28.58 -15.22 -23.23
CA GLY A 300 27.67 -14.63 -24.22
C GLY A 300 26.40 -15.45 -24.46
N ILE A 301 26.54 -16.78 -24.51
CA ILE A 301 25.39 -17.70 -24.62
C ILE A 301 24.48 -17.58 -23.39
N ASP A 302 25.04 -17.52 -22.19
CA ASP A 302 24.29 -17.36 -20.94
C ASP A 302 23.46 -16.07 -20.92
N LEU A 303 24.08 -14.94 -21.32
CA LEU A 303 23.36 -13.68 -21.45
C LEU A 303 22.22 -13.77 -22.47
N GLY A 304 22.49 -14.38 -23.63
CA GLY A 304 21.48 -14.62 -24.66
C GLY A 304 20.31 -15.45 -24.15
N LEU A 305 20.58 -16.52 -23.40
CA LEU A 305 19.55 -17.36 -22.78
C LEU A 305 18.74 -16.61 -21.72
N HIS A 306 19.37 -15.73 -20.93
CA HIS A 306 18.66 -14.85 -19.99
C HIS A 306 17.74 -13.86 -20.70
N VAL A 307 18.18 -13.28 -21.83
CA VAL A 307 17.33 -12.40 -22.66
C VAL A 307 16.14 -13.17 -23.22
N VAL A 308 16.37 -14.35 -23.80
CA VAL A 308 15.30 -15.20 -24.34
C VAL A 308 14.33 -15.63 -23.24
N GLY A 309 14.84 -16.04 -22.08
CA GLY A 309 14.05 -16.40 -20.91
C GLY A 309 13.19 -15.25 -20.42
N SER A 310 13.77 -14.05 -20.29
CA SER A 310 13.04 -12.84 -19.85
C SER A 310 11.97 -12.41 -20.85
N LEU A 311 12.26 -12.51 -22.17
CA LEU A 311 11.26 -12.25 -23.21
C LEU A 311 10.12 -13.28 -23.19
N ALA A 312 10.45 -14.56 -23.05
CA ALA A 312 9.46 -15.61 -22.89
C ALA A 312 8.61 -15.36 -21.65
N GLN A 313 9.24 -14.95 -20.54
CA GLN A 313 8.56 -14.58 -19.31
C GLN A 313 7.57 -13.43 -19.51
N GLU A 314 8.01 -12.36 -20.17
CA GLU A 314 7.25 -11.15 -20.40
C GLU A 314 6.02 -11.40 -21.29
N PHE A 315 6.16 -12.18 -22.37
CA PHE A 315 5.12 -12.31 -23.41
C PHE A 315 4.33 -13.63 -23.40
N ILE A 316 4.90 -14.71 -22.86
CA ILE A 316 4.35 -16.07 -22.94
C ILE A 316 4.10 -16.63 -21.54
N LEU A 317 5.16 -16.88 -20.78
CA LEU A 317 5.09 -17.65 -19.53
C LEU A 317 4.31 -16.91 -18.44
N GLY A 318 4.33 -15.57 -18.44
CA GLY A 318 3.55 -14.77 -17.51
C GLY A 318 2.03 -15.02 -17.58
N LYS A 319 1.52 -15.49 -18.72
CA LYS A 319 0.10 -15.88 -18.90
C LYS A 319 -0.24 -17.25 -18.33
N PHE A 320 0.75 -18.13 -18.26
CA PHE A 320 0.61 -19.51 -17.79
C PHE A 320 1.19 -19.73 -16.38
N THR A 321 1.54 -18.64 -15.70
CA THR A 321 2.05 -18.68 -14.33
C THR A 321 0.88 -18.68 -13.36
N SER A 322 0.74 -19.74 -12.56
CA SER A 322 -0.16 -19.75 -11.42
C SER A 322 0.38 -18.81 -10.33
N ARG A 323 -0.48 -17.93 -9.83
CA ARG A 323 -0.13 -16.93 -8.81
C ARG A 323 -0.97 -17.17 -7.57
N SER A 324 -0.33 -17.16 -6.40
CA SER A 324 -1.04 -17.08 -5.12
C SER A 324 -1.65 -15.68 -5.02
N LYS A 325 -2.95 -15.58 -4.68
CA LYS A 325 -3.56 -14.29 -4.34
C LYS A 325 -3.18 -13.96 -2.90
N HIS A 326 -2.67 -12.75 -2.69
CA HIS A 326 -2.44 -12.16 -1.37
C HIS A 326 -3.36 -10.96 -1.22
#